data_AF-U4LIT1-F1
#
_entry.id   AF-U4LIT1-F1
#
_cell.length_a   1.000
_cell.length_b   1.000
_cell.length_c   1.000
_cell.angle_alpha   90.00
_cell.angle_beta   90.00
_cell.angle_gamma   90.00
#
_symmetry.space_group_name_H-M   'P 1'
#
loop_
_entity.id
_entity.type
_entity.pdbx_description
1 polymer ?
#
loop_
_entity_poly.entity_id
_entity_poly.type
_entity_poly.pdbx_seq_one_letter_code
_entity_poly.pdbx_strand_id
1 'polypeptide(L)'
;MDRLNQQYTLIQTLTSNYLLHPNISRPTSPRIADIASGTGCWLIDLSSLYPDAVLHGFDIKIPLVPLPENVELTQHDVLDRFPEELRETYDMVHMRLMSAALTES
;
A
#
# COMPACT_ATOMS: atom_id res chain seq x y z
N MET A 1 8.58 -6.75 -12.10
CA MET A 1 7.33 -6.20 -11.54
C MET A 1 6.12 -7.09 -11.85
N ASP A 2 6.06 -7.74 -13.01
CA ASP A 2 4.94 -8.62 -13.41
C ASP A 2 4.53 -9.68 -12.37
N ARG A 3 5.51 -10.35 -11.75
CA ARG A 3 5.26 -11.31 -10.65
C ARG A 3 4.45 -10.69 -9.50
N LEU A 4 4.74 -9.44 -9.10
CA LEU A 4 4.04 -8.74 -8.02
C LEU A 4 2.60 -8.39 -8.43
N ASN A 5 2.40 -8.00 -9.68
CA ASN A 5 1.06 -7.72 -10.22
C ASN A 5 0.22 -9.01 -10.29
N GLN A 6 0.82 -10.15 -10.68
CA GLN A 6 0.14 -11.44 -10.66
C GLN A 6 -0.28 -11.86 -9.24
N GLN A 7 0.61 -11.66 -8.25
CA GLN A 7 0.27 -11.90 -6.84
C GLN A 7 -0.87 -11.00 -6.38
N TYR A 8 -0.85 -9.72 -6.76
CA TYR A 8 -1.93 -8.80 -6.46
C TYR A 8 -3.27 -9.29 -7.04
N THR A 9 -3.32 -9.65 -8.32
CA THR A 9 -4.52 -10.20 -8.96
C THR A 9 -5.02 -11.47 -8.29
N LEU A 10 -4.10 -12.37 -7.90
CA LEU A 10 -4.46 -13.59 -7.17
C LEU A 10 -5.08 -13.27 -5.81
N ILE A 11 -4.48 -12.37 -5.03
CA ILE A 11 -5.01 -11.95 -3.72
C ILE A 11 -6.40 -11.35 -3.88
N GLN A 12 -6.59 -10.42 -4.83
CA GLN A 12 -7.90 -9.84 -5.13
C GLN A 12 -8.94 -10.92 -5.45
N THR A 13 -8.58 -11.91 -6.28
CA THR A 13 -9.49 -13.01 -6.62
C THR A 13 -9.88 -13.82 -5.38
N LEU A 14 -8.92 -14.14 -4.51
CA LEU A 14 -9.15 -14.90 -3.28
C LEU A 14 -9.95 -14.11 -2.24
N THR A 15 -9.89 -12.78 -2.27
CA THR A 15 -10.62 -11.88 -1.35
C THR A 15 -11.91 -11.33 -1.96
N SER A 16 -12.47 -11.97 -3.00
CA SER A 16 -13.69 -11.48 -3.67
C SER A 16 -13.59 -10.03 -4.16
N ASN A 17 -12.39 -9.63 -4.57
CA ASN A 17 -12.00 -8.32 -5.08
C ASN A 17 -12.18 -7.17 -4.09
N TYR A 18 -12.16 -7.45 -2.78
CA TYR A 18 -12.16 -6.39 -1.79
C TYR A 18 -10.81 -5.67 -1.75
N LEU A 19 -10.78 -4.40 -2.16
CA LEU A 19 -9.66 -3.48 -1.87
C LEU A 19 -9.54 -3.20 -0.37
N LEU A 20 -10.69 -3.08 0.30
CA LEU A 20 -10.84 -2.99 1.74
C LEU A 20 -11.94 -3.94 2.18
N HIS A 21 -11.66 -4.76 3.18
CA HIS A 21 -12.66 -5.67 3.74
C HIS A 21 -13.86 -4.86 4.29
N PRO A 22 -15.12 -5.33 4.14
CA PRO A 22 -16.31 -4.58 4.56
C PRO A 22 -16.34 -4.14 6.03
N ASN A 23 -15.66 -4.88 6.92
CA ASN A 23 -15.60 -4.57 8.35
C ASN A 23 -14.56 -3.50 8.72
N ILE A 24 -13.77 -3.01 7.76
CA ILE A 24 -12.81 -1.93 8.00
C ILE A 24 -13.54 -0.59 7.88
N SER A 25 -13.28 0.32 8.82
CA SER A 25 -13.84 1.67 8.79
C SER A 25 -13.44 2.41 7.52
N ARG A 26 -14.42 3.09 6.91
CA ARG A 26 -14.25 3.83 5.65
C ARG A 26 -14.42 5.33 5.92
N PRO A 27 -13.42 6.00 6.51
CA PRO A 27 -13.45 7.44 6.64
C PRO A 27 -13.48 8.10 5.25
N THR A 28 -13.97 9.33 5.17
CA THR A 28 -14.16 10.03 3.89
C THR A 28 -12.84 10.43 3.23
N SER A 29 -11.84 10.83 4.04
CA SER A 29 -10.54 11.32 3.56
C SER A 29 -9.39 10.75 4.41
N PRO A 30 -9.15 9.42 4.36
CA PRO A 30 -8.12 8.79 5.18
C PRO A 30 -6.70 9.13 4.74
N ARG A 31 -5.78 9.05 5.69
CA ARG A 31 -4.35 8.86 5.41
C ARG A 31 -4.01 7.38 5.51
N ILE A 32 -3.52 6.78 4.42
CA ILE A 32 -3.25 5.34 4.31
C ILE A 32 -1.80 5.10 3.92
N ALA A 33 -1.14 4.16 4.60
CA ALA A 33 0.17 3.64 4.22
C ALA A 33 0.08 2.19 3.70
N ASP A 34 0.70 1.89 2.56
CA ASP A 34 0.99 0.51 2.10
C ASP A 34 2.49 0.22 2.27
N ILE A 35 2.84 -0.70 3.18
CA ILE A 35 4.23 -1.05 3.47
C ILE A 35 4.64 -2.27 2.65
N ALA A 36 5.83 -2.22 2.06
CA ALA A 36 6.27 -3.13 1.00
C ALA A 36 5.25 -3.15 -0.16
N SER A 37 4.88 -1.95 -0.61
CA SER A 37 3.82 -1.71 -1.59
C SER A 37 4.08 -2.34 -2.97
N GLY A 38 5.33 -2.75 -3.24
CA GLY A 38 5.78 -3.34 -4.49
C GLY A 38 5.60 -2.39 -5.65
N THR A 39 4.65 -2.71 -6.53
CA THR A 39 4.31 -1.87 -7.69
C THR A 39 3.34 -0.74 -7.35
N GLY A 40 2.81 -0.68 -6.13
CA GLY A 40 1.80 0.30 -5.74
C GLY A 40 0.41 0.05 -6.34
N CYS A 41 0.18 -1.06 -7.05
CA CYS A 41 -1.11 -1.33 -7.72
C CYS A 41 -2.33 -1.26 -6.79
N TRP A 42 -2.19 -1.70 -5.54
CA TRP A 42 -3.27 -1.59 -4.56
C TRP A 42 -3.64 -0.14 -4.25
N LEU A 43 -2.64 0.74 -4.04
CA LEU A 43 -2.88 2.18 -3.83
C LEU A 43 -3.45 2.85 -5.07
N ILE A 44 -3.00 2.45 -6.26
CA ILE A 44 -3.53 2.97 -7.52
C ILE A 44 -5.02 2.62 -7.65
N ASP A 45 -5.41 1.37 -7.39
CA ASP A 45 -6.82 0.98 -7.42
C ASP A 45 -7.63 1.68 -6.31
N LEU A 46 -7.02 1.86 -5.13
CA LEU A 46 -7.65 2.52 -4.00
C LEU A 46 -7.87 4.03 -4.25
N SER A 47 -7.00 4.68 -5.02
CA SER A 47 -7.08 6.11 -5.35
C SER A 47 -8.41 6.50 -5.99
N SER A 48 -8.97 5.61 -6.82
CA SER A 48 -10.25 5.84 -7.49
C SER A 48 -11.45 5.71 -6.53
N LEU A 49 -11.30 4.94 -5.46
CA LEU A 49 -12.32 4.78 -4.43
C LEU A 49 -12.28 5.92 -3.40
N TYR A 50 -11.10 6.50 -3.16
CA TYR A 50 -10.89 7.60 -2.24
C TYR A 50 -10.10 8.74 -2.90
N PRO A 51 -10.76 9.57 -3.74
CA PRO A 51 -10.08 10.67 -4.42
C PRO A 51 -9.47 11.68 -3.44
N ASP A 52 -10.07 11.86 -2.25
CA ASP A 52 -9.62 12.80 -1.23
C ASP A 52 -8.70 12.17 -0.16
N ALA A 53 -8.30 10.90 -0.32
CA ALA A 53 -7.34 10.27 0.59
C ALA A 53 -5.92 10.76 0.34
N VAL A 54 -5.05 10.58 1.34
CA VAL A 54 -3.60 10.65 1.16
C VAL A 54 -3.05 9.24 1.18
N LEU A 55 -2.46 8.80 0.06
CA LEU A 55 -2.04 7.42 -0.14
C LEU A 55 -0.52 7.34 -0.27
N HIS A 56 0.14 6.77 0.72
CA HIS A 56 1.59 6.61 0.72
C HIS A 56 1.99 5.14 0.57
N GLY A 57 2.84 4.84 -0.40
CA GLY A 57 3.46 3.53 -0.58
C GLY A 57 4.93 3.59 -0.20
N PHE A 58 5.38 2.58 0.53
CA PHE A 58 6.78 2.42 0.91
C PHE A 58 7.29 1.09 0.39
N ASP A 59 8.41 1.09 -0.32
CA ASP A 59 9.06 -0.13 -0.78
C ASP A 59 10.57 0.10 -0.97
N ILE A 60 11.37 -0.96 -0.86
CA ILE A 60 12.81 -0.88 -1.13
C ILE A 60 13.12 -0.51 -2.59
N LYS A 61 12.15 -0.68 -3.51
CA LYS A 61 12.27 -0.26 -4.91
C LYS A 61 10.95 0.30 -5.43
N ILE A 62 10.99 1.49 -6.02
CA ILE A 62 9.80 2.16 -6.58
C ILE A 62 9.73 1.97 -8.11
N PRO A 63 8.53 1.67 -8.67
CA PRO A 63 8.35 1.62 -10.12
C PRO A 63 8.40 3.02 -10.75
N LEU A 64 8.94 3.12 -11.96
CA LEU A 64 8.89 4.34 -12.76
C LEU A 64 7.61 4.35 -13.61
N VAL A 65 6.49 4.72 -12.99
CA VAL A 65 5.18 4.80 -13.64
C VAL A 65 4.47 6.10 -13.26
N PRO A 66 3.60 6.65 -14.11
CA PRO A 66 2.70 7.73 -13.71
C PRO A 66 1.82 7.29 -12.55
N LEU A 67 1.66 8.16 -11.55
CA LEU A 67 0.82 7.92 -10.38
C LEU A 67 -0.39 8.88 -10.39
N PRO A 68 -1.52 8.47 -9.80
CA PRO A 68 -2.61 9.38 -9.44
C PRO A 68 -2.10 10.50 -8.52
N GLU A 69 -2.74 11.68 -8.56
CA GLU A 69 -2.30 12.86 -7.81
C GLU A 69 -2.22 12.66 -6.29
N ASN A 70 -3.05 11.75 -5.77
CA ASN A 70 -3.15 11.46 -4.34
C ASN A 70 -2.29 10.25 -3.90
N VAL A 71 -1.48 9.68 -4.79
CA VAL A 71 -0.58 8.55 -4.51
C VAL A 71 0.88 8.98 -4.57
N GLU A 72 1.60 8.79 -3.48
CA GLU A 72 3.04 8.99 -3.40
C GLU A 72 3.75 7.67 -3.08
N LEU A 73 4.79 7.33 -3.85
CA LEU A 73 5.62 6.16 -3.59
C LEU A 73 7.02 6.59 -3.16
N THR A 74 7.42 6.18 -1.97
CA THR A 74 8.71 6.52 -1.35
C THR A 74 9.60 5.28 -1.24
N GLN A 75 10.84 5.38 -1.72
CA GLN A 75 11.81 4.32 -1.52
C GLN A 75 12.22 4.24 -0.05
N HIS A 76 11.90 3.16 0.65
CA HIS A 76 12.17 2.98 2.08
C HIS A 76 12.32 1.49 2.43
N ASP A 77 13.35 1.14 3.20
CA ASP A 77 13.47 -0.19 3.78
C ASP A 77 12.62 -0.28 5.05
N VAL A 78 11.66 -1.20 5.07
CA VAL A 78 10.76 -1.40 6.21
C VAL A 78 11.50 -1.73 7.52
N LEU A 79 12.73 -2.26 7.43
CA LEU A 79 13.56 -2.55 8.59
C LEU A 79 14.19 -1.29 9.20
N ASP A 80 14.28 -0.21 8.43
CA ASP A 80 14.72 1.09 8.91
C ASP A 80 13.59 1.83 9.62
N ARG A 81 13.97 2.70 10.57
CA ARG A 81 13.01 3.57 11.25
C ARG A 81 12.34 4.51 10.24
N PHE A 82 11.01 4.56 10.29
CA PHE A 82 10.24 5.56 9.56
C PHE A 82 10.48 6.97 10.13
N PRO A 83 10.44 8.02 9.27
CA PRO A 83 10.52 9.42 9.69
C PRO A 83 9.53 9.77 10.79
N GLU A 84 9.93 10.66 11.71
CA GLU A 84 9.11 10.99 12.89
C GLU A 84 7.80 11.66 12.50
N GLU A 85 7.81 12.45 11.43
CA GLU A 85 6.68 13.21 10.91
C GLU A 85 5.56 12.30 10.38
N LEU A 86 5.86 11.04 10.09
CA LEU A 86 4.89 10.06 9.58
C LEU A 86 4.24 9.23 10.70
N ARG A 87 4.86 9.20 11.89
CA ARG A 87 4.39 8.37 13.01
C ARG A 87 3.06 8.91 13.54
N GLU A 88 2.13 8.00 13.84
CA GLU A 88 0.80 8.33 14.38
C GLU A 88 -0.05 9.24 13.46
N THR A 89 0.26 9.28 12.16
CA THR A 89 -0.47 10.12 11.19
C THR A 89 -1.42 9.36 10.26
N TYR A 90 -1.44 8.02 10.33
CA TYR A 90 -2.22 7.18 9.41
C TYR A 90 -3.44 6.59 10.11
N ASP A 91 -4.59 6.67 9.44
CA ASP A 91 -5.82 5.99 9.85
C ASP A 91 -5.75 4.49 9.57
N MET A 92 -4.94 4.09 8.58
CA MET A 92 -4.79 2.71 8.15
C MET A 92 -3.38 2.41 7.66
N VAL A 93 -2.88 1.24 8.06
CA VAL A 93 -1.65 0.65 7.51
C VAL A 93 -2.00 -0.69 6.90
N HIS A 94 -1.68 -0.85 5.62
CA HIS A 94 -1.85 -2.07 4.86
C HIS A 94 -0.48 -2.74 4.62
N MET A 95 -0.45 -4.07 4.71
CA MET A 95 0.72 -4.90 4.43
C MET A 95 0.27 -6.24 3.86
N ARG A 96 1.01 -6.78 2.89
CA ARG A 96 0.73 -8.11 2.33
C ARG A 96 2.02 -8.90 2.10
N LEU A 97 1.95 -10.21 2.29
CA LEU A 97 3.02 -11.17 2.01
C LEU A 97 4.34 -10.96 2.80
N MET A 98 4.33 -10.16 3.88
CA MET A 98 5.53 -9.85 4.66
C MET A 98 6.23 -11.09 5.25
N SER A 99 5.46 -12.07 5.72
CA SER A 99 6.03 -13.32 6.26
C SER A 99 6.82 -14.13 5.24
N ALA A 100 6.56 -13.94 3.93
CA ALA A 100 7.34 -14.58 2.86
C ALA A 100 8.53 -13.72 2.39
N ALA A 101 8.55 -12.43 2.75
CA ALA A 101 9.55 -11.46 2.31
C ALA A 101 10.64 -11.24 3.36
N LEU A 102 10.31 -11.36 4.65
CA LEU A 102 11.25 -11.18 5.75
C LEU A 102 11.81 -12.53 6.19
N THR A 103 13.11 -12.57 6.44
CA THR A 103 13.77 -13.69 7.11
C THR A 103 13.82 -13.41 8.62
N GLU A 104 13.72 -14.46 9.44
CA GLU A 104 14.05 -14.33 10.86
C GLU A 104 15.50 -13.84 11.03
N SER A 105 15.74 -13.04 12.06
CA SER A 105 17.06 -12.53 12.43
C SER A 105 17.61 -13.27 13.63
#